data_AF-Q97G75-F1
#
_entry.id   AF-Q97G75-F1
#
_cell.length_a   1.000
_cell.length_b   1.000
_cell.length_c   1.000
_cell.angle_alpha   90.00
_cell.angle_beta   90.00
_cell.angle_gamma   90.00
#
_symmetry.space_group_name_H-M   'P 1'
#
loop_
_entity.id
_entity.type
_entity.pdbx_description
1 polymer ?
#
loop_
_entity_poly.entity_id
_entity_poly.type
_entity_poly.pdbx_seq_one_letter_code
_entity_poly.pdbx_strand_id
1 'polypeptide(L)'
;MDLSNYIKKQNIYSCMFILVGIAALGIGFFLGYEKKLMFGIALGCIPVGLGSFVVYKLSEKRIDMMKNVELENEERNVFINTKSGQKAFWISYYYIIAIVILKNVISLSIDRFLIITLFFMPLVYFLCVVFYHRKY
;
A
#
# COMPACT_ATOMS: atom_id res chain seq x y z
N MET A 1 2.94 21.90 1.85
CA MET A 1 4.22 21.42 1.29
C MET A 1 4.24 21.78 -0.19
N ASP A 2 5.34 22.29 -0.73
CA ASP A 2 5.43 22.61 -2.15
C ASP A 2 5.19 21.34 -3.00
N LEU A 3 4.30 21.45 -4.01
CA LEU A 3 3.87 20.35 -4.88
C LEU A 3 5.07 19.71 -5.60
N SER A 4 6.03 20.52 -6.02
CA SER A 4 7.26 20.06 -6.66
C SER A 4 8.09 19.16 -5.74
N ASN A 5 8.20 19.54 -4.47
CA ASN A 5 8.90 18.76 -3.44
C ASN A 5 8.12 17.48 -3.09
N TYR A 6 6.79 17.49 -3.13
CA TYR A 6 5.97 16.29 -2.95
C TYR A 6 6.20 15.28 -4.07
N ILE A 7 6.11 15.70 -5.33
CA ILE A 7 6.32 14.84 -6.49
C ILE A 7 7.73 14.24 -6.46
N LYS A 8 8.76 15.04 -6.17
CA LYS A 8 10.13 14.56 -6.04
C LYS A 8 10.28 13.49 -4.95
N LYS A 9 9.65 13.70 -3.80
CA LYS A 9 9.65 12.74 -2.68
C LYS A 9 8.96 11.43 -3.08
N GLN A 10 7.83 11.51 -3.77
CA GLN A 10 7.11 10.32 -4.25
C GLN A 10 7.88 9.55 -5.33
N ASN A 11 8.61 10.25 -6.21
CA ASN A 11 9.52 9.61 -7.16
C ASN A 11 10.66 8.86 -6.46
N ILE A 12 11.20 9.40 -5.36
CA ILE A 12 12.22 8.70 -4.56
C ILE A 12 11.63 7.42 -3.96
N TYR A 13 10.44 7.47 -3.36
CA TYR A 13 9.79 6.28 -2.83
C TYR A 13 9.51 5.24 -3.91
N SER A 14 9.06 5.68 -5.09
CA SER A 14 8.85 4.81 -6.25
C SER A 14 10.14 4.08 -6.65
N CYS A 15 11.26 4.79 -6.72
CA CYS A 15 12.57 4.19 -6.96
C CYS A 15 12.98 3.21 -5.86
N MET A 16 12.73 3.53 -4.58
CA MET A 16 13.01 2.60 -3.47
C MET A 16 12.22 1.30 -3.61
N PHE A 17 10.93 1.37 -3.97
CA PHE A 17 10.11 0.18 -4.23
C PHE A 17 10.68 -0.68 -5.36
N ILE A 18 11.09 -0.05 -6.47
CA ILE A 18 11.73 -0.77 -7.59
C ILE A 18 13.03 -1.45 -7.12
N LEU A 19 13.87 -0.74 -6.37
CA LEU A 19 15.14 -1.28 -5.85
C LEU A 19 14.93 -2.47 -4.91
N VAL A 20 13.97 -2.38 -3.99
CA VAL A 20 13.60 -3.50 -3.11
C VAL A 20 13.13 -4.71 -3.93
N GLY A 21 12.32 -4.47 -4.97
CA GLY A 21 11.87 -5.53 -5.86
C GLY A 21 12.99 -6.20 -6.65
N ILE A 22 13.94 -5.41 -7.18
CA ILE A 22 15.13 -5.92 -7.89
C ILE A 22 16.02 -6.71 -6.92
N ALA A 23 16.25 -6.20 -5.71
CA ALA A 23 17.02 -6.91 -4.68
C ALA A 23 16.36 -8.24 -4.31
N ALA A 24 15.02 -8.27 -4.17
CA ALA A 24 14.27 -9.50 -3.93
C ALA A 24 14.40 -10.50 -5.09
N LEU A 25 14.33 -10.05 -6.37
CA LEU A 25 14.61 -10.92 -7.51
C LEU A 25 16.03 -11.48 -7.46
N GLY A 26 17.01 -10.63 -7.17
CA GLY A 26 18.41 -11.05 -7.08
C GLY A 26 18.62 -12.12 -6.00
N ILE A 27 18.10 -11.89 -4.80
CA ILE A 27 18.18 -12.84 -3.69
C ILE A 27 17.44 -14.13 -4.03
N GLY A 28 16.21 -14.04 -4.54
CA GLY A 28 15.41 -15.22 -4.87
C GLY A 28 15.97 -16.04 -6.04
N PHE A 29 16.57 -15.40 -7.04
CA PHE A 29 17.09 -16.06 -8.24
C PHE A 29 18.52 -16.57 -8.08
N PHE A 30 19.43 -15.76 -7.52
CA PHE A 30 20.85 -16.13 -7.40
C PHE A 30 21.19 -16.89 -6.12
N LEU A 31 20.59 -16.52 -4.98
CA LEU A 31 20.87 -17.17 -3.69
C LEU A 31 19.89 -18.33 -3.40
N GLY A 32 18.81 -18.45 -4.17
CA GLY A 32 17.79 -19.48 -3.98
C GLY A 32 16.99 -19.37 -2.68
N TYR A 33 17.19 -18.30 -1.91
CA TYR A 33 16.55 -18.10 -0.61
C TYR A 33 15.07 -17.76 -0.81
N GLU A 34 14.19 -18.56 -0.19
CA GLU A 34 12.74 -18.34 -0.15
C GLU A 34 12.15 -17.90 -1.51
N LYS A 35 12.55 -18.59 -2.58
CA LYS A 35 12.34 -18.17 -3.98
C LYS A 35 10.90 -17.72 -4.25
N LYS A 36 9.89 -18.45 -3.78
CA LYS A 36 8.47 -18.09 -3.97
C LYS A 36 8.10 -16.76 -3.30
N LEU A 37 8.56 -16.56 -2.06
CA LEU A 37 8.30 -15.34 -1.29
C LEU A 37 9.04 -14.15 -1.90
N MET A 38 10.30 -14.32 -2.30
CA MET A 38 11.10 -13.29 -2.95
C MET A 38 10.54 -12.87 -4.32
N PHE A 39 10.06 -13.83 -5.11
CA PHE A 39 9.31 -13.55 -6.33
C PHE A 39 8.00 -12.81 -6.03
N GLY A 40 7.28 -13.17 -4.97
CA GLY A 40 6.08 -12.46 -4.52
C GLY A 40 6.37 -10.99 -4.16
N ILE A 41 7.42 -10.73 -3.38
CA ILE A 41 7.87 -9.38 -3.04
C ILE A 41 8.20 -8.59 -4.31
N ALA A 42 8.96 -9.18 -5.24
CA ALA A 42 9.30 -8.54 -6.49
C ALA A 42 8.08 -8.17 -7.34
N LEU A 43 7.12 -9.10 -7.48
CA LEU A 43 5.88 -8.89 -8.22
C LEU A 43 4.96 -7.86 -7.55
N GLY A 44 5.08 -7.64 -6.25
CA GLY A 44 4.40 -6.54 -5.57
C GLY A 44 5.12 -5.20 -5.77
N CYS A 45 6.40 -5.15 -5.42
CA CYS A 45 7.15 -3.90 -5.33
C CYS A 45 7.50 -3.28 -6.69
N ILE A 46 7.86 -4.09 -7.71
CA ILE A 46 8.28 -3.56 -9.01
C ILE A 46 7.10 -2.89 -9.74
N PRO A 47 5.93 -3.54 -9.93
CA PRO A 47 4.81 -2.90 -10.62
C PRO A 47 4.27 -1.69 -9.87
N VAL A 48 4.23 -1.74 -8.53
CA VAL A 48 3.81 -0.60 -7.71
C VAL A 48 4.76 0.57 -7.90
N GLY A 49 6.09 0.34 -7.78
CA GLY A 49 7.08 1.39 -7.94
C GLY A 49 7.14 1.96 -9.36
N LEU A 50 7.01 1.12 -10.40
CA LEU A 50 6.94 1.60 -11.79
C LEU A 50 5.65 2.39 -12.04
N GLY A 51 4.51 1.88 -11.57
CA GLY A 51 3.22 2.54 -11.71
C GLY A 51 3.22 3.92 -11.06
N SER A 52 3.67 4.01 -9.81
CA SER A 52 3.76 5.28 -9.09
C SER A 52 4.75 6.23 -9.78
N PHE A 53 5.92 5.74 -10.20
CA PHE A 53 6.90 6.57 -10.90
C PHE A 53 6.34 7.16 -12.20
N VAL A 54 5.63 6.36 -13.00
CA VAL A 54 5.00 6.81 -14.24
C VAL A 54 3.92 7.85 -13.94
N VAL A 55 3.06 7.62 -12.96
CA VAL A 55 1.99 8.58 -12.58
C VAL A 55 2.59 9.92 -12.18
N TYR A 56 3.56 9.93 -11.27
CA TYR A 56 4.15 11.19 -10.78
C TYR A 56 4.98 11.90 -11.85
N LYS A 57 5.75 11.18 -12.67
CA LYS A 57 6.50 11.77 -13.79
C LYS A 57 5.60 12.33 -14.89
N LEU A 58 4.44 11.71 -15.15
CA LEU A 58 3.46 12.23 -16.08
C LEU A 58 2.71 13.44 -15.51
N SER A 59 2.51 13.49 -14.19
CA SER A 59 1.86 14.62 -13.52
C SER A 59 2.61 15.94 -13.70
N GLU A 60 3.94 15.90 -13.79
CA GLU A 60 4.78 17.08 -14.09
C GLU A 60 4.51 17.69 -15.47
N LYS A 61 3.98 16.89 -16.41
CA LYS A 61 3.77 17.31 -17.81
C LYS A 61 2.30 17.53 -18.17
N ARG A 62 1.36 17.07 -17.34
CA ARG A 62 -0.09 17.13 -17.61
C ARG A 62 -0.81 17.86 -16.49
N ILE A 63 -1.40 19.00 -16.83
CA ILE A 63 -2.10 19.89 -15.88
C ILE A 63 -3.21 19.15 -15.12
N ASP A 64 -4.00 18.31 -15.80
CA ASP A 64 -5.09 17.57 -15.17
C ASP A 64 -4.59 16.58 -14.10
N MET A 65 -3.46 15.91 -14.36
CA MET A 65 -2.85 15.00 -13.40
C MET A 65 -2.19 15.77 -12.25
N MET A 66 -1.58 16.91 -12.54
CA MET A 66 -1.03 17.80 -11.52
C MET A 66 -2.10 18.29 -10.56
N LYS A 67 -3.28 18.66 -11.09
CA LYS A 67 -4.44 19.05 -10.29
C LYS A 67 -4.94 17.91 -9.40
N ASN A 68 -4.93 16.67 -9.89
CA ASN A 68 -5.29 15.50 -9.05
C ASN A 68 -4.30 15.30 -7.90
N VAL A 69 -2.99 15.47 -8.14
CA VAL A 69 -1.97 15.39 -7.08
C VAL A 69 -2.13 16.53 -6.07
N GLU A 70 -2.53 17.72 -6.53
CA GLU A 70 -2.87 18.84 -5.66
C GLU A 70 -4.09 18.54 -4.78
N LEU A 71 -5.15 17.97 -5.35
CA LEU A 71 -6.35 17.52 -4.63
C LEU A 71 -6.05 16.38 -3.63
N GLU A 72 -5.08 15.51 -3.92
CA GLU A 72 -4.59 14.52 -2.95
C GLU A 72 -3.93 15.17 -1.73
N ASN A 73 -3.29 16.32 -1.93
CA ASN A 73 -2.55 17.06 -0.92
C ASN A 73 -3.40 18.14 -0.22
N GLU A 74 -4.69 18.26 -0.56
CA GLU A 74 -5.61 19.13 0.17
C GLU A 74 -5.79 18.65 1.61
N GLU A 75 -5.85 19.61 2.55
CA GLU A 75 -5.94 19.31 3.99
C GLU A 75 -7.10 18.38 4.34
N ARG A 76 -8.25 18.54 3.69
CA ARG A 76 -9.42 17.66 3.89
C ARG A 76 -9.10 16.22 3.47
N ASN A 77 -8.44 16.04 2.33
CA ASN A 77 -8.13 14.71 1.83
C ASN A 77 -7.04 14.03 2.67
N VAL A 78 -6.01 14.79 3.07
CA VAL A 78 -4.99 14.34 4.03
C VAL A 78 -5.63 13.95 5.36
N PHE A 79 -6.57 14.75 5.87
CA PHE A 79 -7.30 14.46 7.10
C PHE A 79 -8.14 13.17 6.98
N ILE A 80 -8.91 13.04 5.89
CA ILE A 80 -9.72 11.85 5.61
C ILE A 80 -8.84 10.61 5.53
N ASN A 81 -7.75 10.64 4.75
CA ASN A 81 -6.84 9.51 4.59
C ASN A 81 -6.15 9.15 5.91
N THR A 82 -5.69 10.14 6.68
CA THR A 82 -5.06 9.90 8.00
C THR A 82 -6.04 9.24 8.97
N LYS A 83 -7.27 9.76 9.06
CA LYS A 83 -8.32 9.22 9.94
C LYS A 83 -8.77 7.83 9.50
N SER A 84 -8.88 7.63 8.19
CA SER A 84 -9.22 6.34 7.59
C SER A 84 -8.14 5.31 7.88
N GLY A 85 -6.87 5.67 7.67
CA GLY A 85 -5.72 4.82 7.98
C GLY A 85 -5.66 4.42 9.45
N GLN A 86 -5.83 5.37 10.37
CA GLN A 86 -5.84 5.08 11.80
C GLN A 86 -6.97 4.12 12.19
N LYS A 87 -8.18 4.32 11.66
CA LYS A 87 -9.32 3.44 11.96
C LYS A 87 -9.17 2.08 11.33
N ALA A 88 -8.72 2.01 10.08
CA ALA A 88 -8.47 0.76 9.38
C ALA A 88 -7.38 -0.07 10.07
N PHE A 89 -6.34 0.58 10.59
CA PHE A 89 -5.32 -0.06 11.42
C PHE A 89 -5.94 -0.71 12.66
N TRP A 90 -6.74 0.03 13.44
CA TRP A 90 -7.36 -0.52 14.65
C TRP A 90 -8.33 -1.67 14.35
N ILE A 91 -9.15 -1.55 13.30
CA ILE A 91 -10.05 -2.64 12.87
C ILE A 91 -9.24 -3.88 12.50
N SER A 92 -8.19 -3.71 11.70
CA SER A 92 -7.31 -4.81 11.28
C SER A 92 -6.59 -5.44 12.48
N TYR A 93 -6.17 -4.64 13.44
CA TYR A 93 -5.53 -5.10 14.67
C TYR A 93 -6.50 -5.93 15.53
N TYR A 94 -7.72 -5.46 15.74
CA TYR A 94 -8.75 -6.23 16.47
C TYR A 94 -9.14 -7.52 15.73
N TYR A 95 -9.18 -7.49 14.40
CA TYR A 95 -9.37 -8.68 13.58
C TYR A 95 -8.28 -9.73 13.82
N ILE A 96 -7.00 -9.33 13.85
CA ILE A 96 -5.89 -10.25 14.14
C ILE A 96 -6.02 -10.81 15.56
N ILE A 97 -6.33 -9.97 16.55
CA ILE A 97 -6.55 -10.43 17.95
C ILE A 97 -7.64 -11.49 18.00
N ALA A 98 -8.79 -11.23 17.36
CA ALA A 98 -9.91 -12.17 17.35
C ALA A 98 -9.51 -13.53 16.77
N ILE A 99 -8.75 -13.54 15.66
CA ILE A 99 -8.28 -14.78 15.05
C ILE A 99 -7.26 -15.51 15.93
N VAL A 100 -6.37 -14.78 16.61
CA VAL A 100 -5.41 -15.38 17.54
C VAL A 100 -6.13 -16.07 18.71
N ILE A 101 -7.16 -15.44 19.28
CA ILE A 101 -7.98 -16.03 20.35
C ILE A 101 -8.75 -17.26 19.84
N LEU A 102 -9.33 -17.16 18.63
CA LEU A 102 -10.12 -18.22 18.03
C LEU A 102 -9.30 -19.31 17.34
N LYS A 103 -7.97 -19.22 17.35
CA LYS A 103 -7.06 -20.18 16.69
C LYS A 103 -7.33 -21.62 17.10
N ASN A 104 -7.70 -21.86 18.36
CA ASN A 104 -7.98 -23.20 18.87
C ASN A 104 -9.34 -23.75 18.41
N VAL A 105 -10.23 -22.88 17.93
CA VAL A 105 -11.58 -23.24 17.44
C VAL A 105 -11.60 -23.30 15.91
N ILE A 106 -10.79 -22.47 15.24
CA ILE A 106 -10.76 -22.34 13.79
C ILE A 106 -9.54 -23.08 13.24
N SER A 107 -9.79 -24.20 12.57
CA SER A 107 -8.80 -24.91 11.76
C SER A 107 -8.54 -24.15 10.45
N LEU A 108 -7.72 -23.10 10.52
CA LEU A 108 -7.29 -22.35 9.34
C LEU A 108 -5.77 -22.50 9.14
N SER A 109 -5.37 -22.84 7.92
CA SER A 109 -3.94 -22.82 7.57
C SER A 109 -3.41 -21.40 7.54
N ILE A 110 -2.13 -21.23 7.87
CA ILE A 110 -1.45 -19.93 7.88
C ILE A 110 -1.55 -19.26 6.50
N ASP A 111 -1.37 -20.02 5.41
CA ASP A 111 -1.46 -19.49 4.05
C ASP A 111 -2.83 -18.90 3.75
N ARG A 112 -3.91 -19.60 4.12
CA ARG A 112 -5.28 -19.10 3.92
C ARG A 112 -5.53 -17.86 4.77
N PHE A 113 -5.03 -17.84 6.00
CA PHE A 113 -5.14 -16.68 6.88
C PHE A 113 -4.42 -15.46 6.30
N LEU A 114 -3.20 -15.64 5.78
CA LEU A 114 -2.43 -14.56 5.16
C LEU A 114 -3.11 -14.04 3.89
N ILE A 115 -3.64 -14.91 3.03
CA ILE A 115 -4.39 -14.51 1.83
C ILE A 115 -5.63 -13.70 2.22
N ILE A 116 -6.43 -14.17 3.18
CA ILE A 116 -7.61 -13.43 3.65
C ILE A 116 -7.20 -12.07 4.20
N THR A 117 -6.15 -12.03 5.01
CA THR A 117 -5.66 -10.79 5.62
C THR A 117 -5.17 -9.79 4.56
N LEU A 118 -4.52 -10.27 3.50
CA LEU A 118 -4.05 -9.45 2.37
C LEU A 118 -5.19 -8.71 1.68
N PHE A 119 -6.38 -9.31 1.58
CA PHE A 119 -7.56 -8.65 1.03
C PHE A 119 -8.36 -7.85 2.07
N PHE A 120 -8.43 -8.34 3.30
CA PHE A 120 -9.19 -7.71 4.38
C PHE A 120 -8.65 -6.32 4.73
N MET A 121 -7.33 -6.18 4.90
CA MET A 121 -6.71 -4.91 5.27
C MET A 121 -7.00 -3.77 4.27
N PRO A 122 -6.75 -3.91 2.96
CA PRO A 122 -7.07 -2.86 2.00
C PRO A 122 -8.59 -2.63 1.88
N LEU A 123 -9.41 -3.69 1.96
CA LEU A 123 -10.87 -3.55 1.94
C LEU A 123 -11.35 -2.65 3.08
N VAL A 124 -10.89 -2.90 4.31
CA VAL A 124 -11.23 -2.08 5.48
C VAL A 124 -10.74 -0.65 5.32
N TYR A 125 -9.54 -0.43 4.76
CA TYR A 125 -9.03 0.90 4.46
C TYR A 125 -9.94 1.65 3.49
N PHE A 126 -10.26 1.06 2.33
CA PHE A 126 -11.11 1.71 1.34
C PHE A 126 -12.53 1.95 1.86
N LEU A 127 -13.10 1.03 2.64
CA LEU A 127 -14.39 1.24 3.31
C LEU A 127 -14.34 2.44 4.27
N CYS A 128 -13.27 2.58 5.06
CA CYS A 128 -13.06 3.74 5.91
C CYS A 128 -12.96 5.03 5.09
N VAL A 129 -12.18 5.03 4.01
CA VAL A 129 -12.03 6.20 3.11
C VAL A 129 -13.38 6.63 2.55
N VAL A 130 -14.14 5.70 1.97
CA VAL A 130 -15.47 5.98 1.40
C VAL A 130 -16.43 6.51 2.47
N PHE A 131 -16.43 5.92 3.66
CA PHE A 131 -17.26 6.38 4.77
C PHE A 131 -16.90 7.82 5.20
N TYR A 132 -15.61 8.11 5.37
CA TYR A 132 -15.18 9.43 5.81
C TYR A 132 -15.32 10.50 4.73
N HIS A 133 -15.20 10.14 3.45
CA HIS A 133 -15.45 11.04 2.34
C HIS A 133 -16.93 11.42 2.19
N ARG A 134 -17.86 10.54 2.60
CA ARG A 134 -19.29 10.86 2.69
C ARG A 134 -19.65 11.69 3.92
N LYS A 135 -18.87 11.56 5.00
CA LYS A 135 -19.15 12.19 6.29
C LYS A 135 -18.65 13.64 6.39
N TYR A 136 -17.49 13.92 5.79
CA TYR A 136 -16.81 15.21 5.79
C TYR A 136 -16.72 15.73 4.38
#